data_AF-A0A166XSA6-F1
#
_entry.id   AF-A0A166XSA6-F1
#
_cell.length_a   1.000
_cell.length_b   1.000
_cell.length_c   1.000
_cell.angle_alpha   90.00
_cell.angle_beta   90.00
_cell.angle_gamma   90.00
#
_symmetry.space_group_name_H-M   'P 1'
#
loop_
_entity.id
_entity.type
_entity.pdbx_description
1 polymer ?
#
loop_
_entity_poly.entity_id
_entity_poly.type
_entity_poly.pdbx_seq_one_letter_code
_entity_poly.pdbx_strand_id
1 'polypeptide(L)' 'MRCTQIKESADLHTWEDNYLRLPQNSDYLFSWRSAGKANMQKTVRWLESADPHTWSDNYLGIEKHVELKIHGQCLDIW' A
#
# COMPACT_ATOMS: atom_id res chain seq x y z
N MET A 1 14.88 -1.47 2.95
CA MET A 1 13.54 -1.19 3.49
C MET A 1 12.60 -1.20 2.31
N ARG A 2 11.43 -1.82 2.46
CA ARG A 2 10.39 -1.74 1.43
C ARG A 2 9.56 -0.49 1.68
N CYS A 3 9.39 0.33 0.64
CA CYS A 3 8.72 1.62 0.72
C CYS A 3 7.42 1.58 -0.08
N THR A 4 6.33 2.00 0.54
CA THR A 4 5.03 2.20 -0.12
C THR A 4 4.73 3.70 -0.07
N GLN A 5 4.66 4.34 -1.24
CA GLN A 5 4.34 5.76 -1.33
C GLN A 5 2.85 5.97 -1.03
N ILE A 6 2.54 6.98 -0.23
CA ILE A 6 1.19 7.43 0.04
C ILE A 6 0.96 8.66 -0.82
N LYS A 7 0.17 8.49 -1.88
CA LYS A 7 -0.07 9.52 -2.89
C LYS A 7 -1.52 9.51 -3.32
N GLU A 8 -2.18 10.66 -3.24
CA GLU A 8 -3.49 10.85 -3.85
C GLU A 8 -3.35 11.30 -5.30
N SER A 9 -3.76 10.47 -6.26
CA SER A 9 -3.48 10.72 -7.68
C SER A 9 -4.36 11.83 -8.27
N ALA A 10 -5.53 12.10 -7.68
CA ALA A 10 -6.43 13.17 -8.07
C ALA A 10 -6.12 14.51 -7.38
N ASP A 11 -5.23 14.54 -6.38
CA ASP A 11 -4.76 15.76 -5.73
C ASP A 11 -3.41 16.21 -6.32
N LEU A 12 -3.48 17.17 -7.23
CA LEU A 12 -2.30 17.75 -7.90
C LEU A 12 -1.45 18.63 -6.97
N HIS A 13 -1.93 18.94 -5.76
CA HIS A 13 -1.25 19.78 -4.79
C HIS A 13 -0.81 18.99 -3.54
N THR A 14 -0.80 17.66 -3.65
CA THR A 14 -0.45 16.77 -2.56
C THR A 14 1.06 16.60 -2.36
N TRP A 15 1.43 15.95 -1.26
CA TRP A 15 2.81 15.61 -0.95
C TRP A 15 3.29 14.40 -1.77
N GLU A 16 4.52 14.49 -2.29
CA GLU A 16 5.14 13.42 -3.08
C GLU A 16 6.19 12.62 -2.29
N ASP A 17 6.47 13.02 -1.05
CA ASP A 17 7.57 12.51 -0.22
C ASP A 17 7.10 11.66 0.97
N ASN A 18 5.82 11.32 1.02
CA ASN A 18 5.24 10.48 2.07
C ASN A 18 5.39 8.99 1.74
N TYR A 19 6.12 8.27 2.60
CA TYR A 19 6.34 6.83 2.45
C TYR A 19 6.13 6.09 3.77
N LEU A 20 5.35 5.01 3.73
CA LEU A 20 5.38 3.98 4.77
C LEU A 20 6.49 2.99 4.46
N ARG A 21 7.24 2.60 5.49
CA ARG A 21 8.38 1.68 5.34
C ARG A 21 8.27 0.48 6.23
N LEU A 22 8.66 -0.66 5.67
CA LEU A 22 8.85 -1.91 6.41
C LEU A 22 10.31 -2.37 6.31
N PRO A 23 10.84 -3.04 7.34
CA PRO A 23 12.08 -3.79 7.22
C PRO A 23 12.04 -4.75 6.02
N GLN A 24 13.19 -5.00 5.40
CA GLN A 24 13.26 -5.88 4.22
C GLN A 24 12.80 -7.30 4.54
N ASN A 25 13.04 -7.75 5.77
CA ASN A 25 12.69 -9.07 6.30
C ASN A 25 11.32 -9.12 6.99
N SER A 26 10.46 -8.10 6.84
CA SER A 26 9.11 -8.17 7.39
C SER A 26 8.31 -9.26 6.67
N ASP A 27 7.48 -9.99 7.40
CA ASP A 27 6.51 -10.93 6.83
C ASP A 27 5.30 -10.22 6.19
N TYR A 28 5.26 -8.89 6.21
CA TYR A 28 4.11 -8.11 5.73
C TYR A 28 4.48 -7.17 4.58
N LEU A 29 3.49 -6.86 3.75
CA LEU A 29 3.55 -5.84 2.72
C LEU A 29 2.42 -4.83 2.92
N PHE A 30 2.74 -3.57 2.64
CA PHE A 30 1.74 -2.51 2.51
C PHE A 30 1.40 -2.31 1.04
N SER A 31 0.11 -2.23 0.74
CA SER A 31 -0.41 -1.86 -0.58
C SER A 31 -1.21 -0.57 -0.46
N TRP A 32 -1.06 0.32 -1.44
CA TRP A 32 -1.72 1.62 -1.46
C TRP A 32 -2.59 1.75 -2.69
N ARG A 33 -3.80 2.30 -2.52
CA ARG A 33 -4.67 2.69 -3.62
C ARG A 33 -5.32 4.03 -3.34
N SER A 34 -5.19 4.92 -4.31
CA SER A 34 -5.76 6.28 -4.31
C SER A 34 -7.12 6.36 -5.03
N ALA A 35 -7.78 5.22 -5.25
CA ALA A 35 -9.01 5.13 -6.05
C ALA A 35 -9.73 3.80 -5.81
N GLY A 36 -10.44 3.72 -4.68
CA GLY A 36 -11.18 2.54 -4.24
C GLY A 36 -10.31 1.35 -3.84
N LYS A 37 -10.89 0.43 -3.05
CA LYS A 37 -10.16 -0.76 -2.56
C LYS A 37 -10.00 -1.90 -3.57
N ALA A 38 -10.88 -2.00 -4.58
CA ALA A 38 -11.14 -3.21 -5.38
C ALA A 38 -11.04 -4.51 -4.54
N ASN A 39 -10.09 -5.39 -4.87
CA ASN A 39 -9.99 -6.73 -4.31
C ASN A 39 -9.05 -6.82 -3.09
N MET A 40 -8.48 -5.69 -2.64
CA MET A 40 -7.60 -5.66 -1.47
C MET A 40 -8.35 -6.15 -0.23
N GLN A 41 -7.74 -7.11 0.46
CA GLN A 41 -8.23 -7.64 1.73
C GLN A 41 -7.52 -6.91 2.88
N LYS A 42 -8.15 -6.87 4.07
CA LYS A 42 -7.56 -6.25 5.28
C LYS A 42 -7.12 -4.80 5.04
N THR A 43 -8.07 -3.97 4.64
CA THR A 43 -7.83 -2.56 4.33
C THR A 43 -8.38 -1.62 5.38
N VAL A 44 -7.71 -0.49 5.54
CA VAL A 44 -8.23 0.68 6.24
C VAL A 44 -8.41 1.80 5.23
N ARG A 45 -9.53 2.53 5.32
CA ARG A 45 -9.75 3.74 4.52
C ARG A 45 -8.88 4.85 5.10
N TRP A 46 -8.09 5.51 4.25
CA TRP A 46 -7.25 6.62 4.67
C TRP A 46 -7.97 7.91 4.32
N LEU A 47 -8.45 8.61 5.35
CA LEU A 47 -9.15 9.87 5.18
C LEU A 47 -8.23 11.03 5.58
N GLU A 48 -8.14 12.04 4.72
CA GLU A 48 -7.61 13.33 5.10
C GLU A 48 -8.77 14.28 5.39
N SER A 49 -9.05 14.58 6.66
CA SER A 49 -10.21 15.43 6.99
C SER A 49 -10.05 16.90 6.57
N ALA A 50 -8.82 17.35 6.28
CA ALA A 50 -8.53 18.69 5.81
C ALA A 50 -8.76 18.84 4.29
N ASP A 51 -8.66 17.75 3.52
CA ASP A 51 -9.04 17.69 2.10
C ASP A 51 -10.30 16.83 1.91
N PRO A 52 -11.49 17.45 1.84
CA PRO A 52 -12.74 16.73 1.68
C PRO A 52 -12.98 16.20 0.26
N HIS A 53 -12.10 16.46 -0.70
CA HIS A 53 -12.40 16.26 -2.12
C HIS A 53 -11.86 14.96 -2.70
N THR A 54 -10.60 14.64 -2.45
CA THR A 54 -9.88 13.60 -3.22
C THR A 54 -9.58 12.35 -2.41
N TRP A 55 -9.41 12.46 -1.08
CA TRP A 55 -8.96 11.35 -0.22
C TRP A 55 -10.05 10.37 0.19
N SER A 56 -11.29 10.63 -0.22
CA SER A 56 -12.43 9.89 0.30
C SER A 56 -12.46 8.43 -0.18
N ASP A 57 -11.70 8.00 -1.17
CA ASP A 57 -11.68 6.61 -1.61
C ASP A 57 -10.28 6.00 -1.57
N ASN A 58 -9.45 6.49 -0.65
CA ASN A 58 -8.09 5.99 -0.46
C ASN A 58 -8.06 4.83 0.54
N TYR A 59 -7.22 3.84 0.25
CA TYR A 59 -7.11 2.63 1.05
C TYR A 59 -5.66 2.18 1.21
N LEU A 60 -5.29 1.89 2.46
CA LEU A 60 -4.08 1.17 2.82
C LEU A 60 -4.45 -0.28 3.13
N GLY A 61 -3.80 -1.22 2.44
CA GLY A 61 -3.89 -2.65 2.70
C GLY A 61 -2.67 -3.16 3.45
N ILE A 62 -2.87 -4.24 4.21
CA ILE A 62 -1.77 -5.03 4.78
C ILE A 62 -1.98 -6.50 4.49
N GLU A 63 -0.97 -7.13 3.92
CA GLU A 63 -0.99 -8.56 3.59
C GLU A 63 0.25 -9.25 4.12
N LYS A 64 0.09 -10.52 4.49
CA LYS A 64 1.23 -11.35 4.87
C LYS A 64 1.89 -11.82 3.58
N HIS A 65 3.13 -11.42 3.36
CA HIS A 65 3.96 -11.94 2.30
C HIS A 65 4.37 -13.37 2.66
N VAL A 66 3.78 -14.35 1.97
CA VAL A 66 4.20 -15.74 2.08
C VAL A 66 4.99 -16.05 0.82
N GLU A 67 6.30 -16.12 0.96
CA GLU A 67 7.18 -16.60 -0.10
C GLU A 67 6.99 -18.13 -0.22
N LEU A 68 6.42 -18.59 -1.34
CA LEU A 68 6.34 -20.01 -1.64
C LEU A 68 7.75 -20.51 -1.99
N LYS A 69 8.42 -21.15 -1.02
CA LYS A 69 9.70 -21.83 -1.25
C LYS A 69 9.44 -23.24 -1.75
N ILE A 70 9.49 -23.43 -3.07
CA ILE A 70 9.43 -24.77 -3.66
C ILE A 70 10.87 -25.28 -3.78
N HIS A 71 11.20 -26.37 -3.09
CA HIS A 71 12.54 -27.02 -3.12
C HIS A 71 13.75 -26.09 -2.87
N GLY A 72 13.58 -25.05 -2.04
CA GLY A 72 14.68 -24.14 -1.72
C GLY A 72 15.00 -23.11 -2.81
N GLN A 73 14.18 -23.02 -3.86
CA GLN A 73 14.21 -21.91 -4.80
C GLN A 73 13.04 -20.97 -4.51
N CYS A 74 13.38 -19.69 -4.29
CA CYS A 74 12.40 -18.60 -4.25
C CYS A 74 11.92 -18.39 -5.68
N LEU A 75 10.62 -18.57 -5.92
CA LEU A 75 10.01 -18.32 -7.22
C LEU A 75 9.24 -17.00 -7.12
N ASP A 76 9.78 -15.96 -7.74
CA ASP A 76 9.06 -14.72 -7.96
C ASP A 76 8.04 -14.96 -9.08
N ILE A 77 6.78 -15.15 -8.70
CA ILE A 77 5.65 -15.28 -9.63
C ILE A 77 5.09 -13.87 -9.88
N TRP A 78 5.30 -13.36 -11.10
CA TRP A 78 4.74 -12.12 -11.63
C TRP A 78 3.26 -12.28 -12.02
#